data_AF-A0AAD2MI92-F1
#
_entry.id   AF-A0AAD2MI92-F1
#
_cell.length_a   1.000
_cell.length_b   1.000
_cell.length_c   1.000
_cell.angle_alpha   90.00
_cell.angle_beta   90.00
_cell.angle_gamma   90.00
#
_symmetry.space_group_name_H-M   'P 1'
#
loop_
_entity.id
_entity.type
_entity.pdbx_description
1 polymer ?
#
loop_
_entity_poly.entity_id
_entity_poly.type
_entity_poly.pdbx_seq_one_letter_code
_entity_poly.pdbx_strand_id
1 'polypeptide(L)'
;YLKESDDVTIFQFLFSSLYFIMDAFFPYVEEMDTDRRTINDKLKIKTTKKNLLSLSDLETGIVYFVSASKQNAALLEQMKAHLIYRELNEVEKEQFEDALIEARQLVEMTGLSSQILQQLSGTYNNILNNNLNDTMKILTALSILLTVPTIITGFFGMNMPLPLEHNTFGWIVTIFISVILWFGLSFILRKLMR
;
A
#
# COMPACT_ATOMS: atom_id res chain seq x y z
N TYR A 1 -29.72 -30.89 -50.01
CA TYR A 1 -29.93 -29.62 -49.28
C TYR A 1 -30.48 -29.85 -47.88
N LEU A 2 -29.98 -30.85 -47.15
CA LEU A 2 -30.08 -30.89 -45.71
C LEU A 2 -28.69 -30.47 -45.23
N LYS A 3 -28.57 -29.21 -44.81
CA LYS A 3 -27.39 -28.73 -44.10
C LYS A 3 -27.33 -29.55 -42.81
N GLU A 4 -26.34 -30.42 -42.70
CA GLU A 4 -25.74 -30.78 -41.41
C GLU A 4 -25.37 -29.46 -40.74
N SER A 5 -26.22 -28.97 -39.85
CA SER A 5 -25.76 -28.20 -38.72
C SER A 5 -25.01 -29.21 -37.85
N ASP A 6 -23.68 -29.09 -37.79
CA ASP A 6 -22.90 -29.78 -36.77
C ASP A 6 -23.54 -29.46 -35.41
N ASP A 7 -24.25 -30.43 -34.84
CA ASP A 7 -24.94 -30.27 -33.57
C ASP A 7 -23.88 -30.10 -32.48
N VAL A 8 -23.68 -28.85 -32.04
CA VAL A 8 -22.79 -28.50 -30.93
C VAL A 8 -23.16 -29.36 -29.73
N THR A 9 -22.22 -30.15 -29.23
CA THR A 9 -22.48 -31.03 -28.09
C THR A 9 -22.71 -30.19 -26.82
N ILE A 10 -23.41 -30.76 -25.84
CA ILE A 10 -23.62 -30.09 -24.54
C ILE A 10 -22.27 -29.72 -23.89
N PHE A 11 -21.24 -30.54 -24.08
CA PHE A 11 -19.90 -30.29 -23.56
C PHE A 11 -19.19 -29.16 -24.31
N GLN A 12 -19.28 -29.10 -25.64
CA GLN A 12 -18.76 -27.96 -26.42
C GLN A 12 -19.42 -26.65 -26.00
N PHE A 13 -20.75 -26.65 -25.79
CA PHE A 13 -21.46 -25.47 -25.29
C PHE A 13 -21.00 -25.07 -23.88
N LEU A 14 -20.84 -26.04 -22.97
CA LEU A 14 -20.36 -25.81 -21.60
C LEU A 14 -18.95 -25.22 -21.59
N PHE A 15 -18.00 -25.82 -22.29
CA PHE A 15 -16.61 -25.35 -22.32
C PHE A 15 -16.46 -24.02 -23.04
N SER A 16 -17.19 -23.79 -24.13
CA SER A 16 -17.23 -22.48 -24.79
C SER A 16 -17.80 -21.40 -23.87
N SER A 17 -18.82 -21.72 -23.08
CA SER A 17 -19.39 -20.79 -22.09
C SER A 17 -18.40 -20.48 -20.96
N LEU A 18 -17.72 -21.51 -20.45
CA LEU A 18 -16.69 -21.35 -19.42
C LEU A 18 -15.51 -20.51 -19.93
N TYR A 19 -15.07 -20.76 -21.16
CA TYR A 19 -14.04 -19.97 -21.83
C TYR A 19 -14.45 -18.50 -21.94
N PHE A 20 -15.67 -18.22 -22.43
CA PHE A 20 -16.17 -16.85 -22.56
C PHE A 20 -16.28 -16.12 -21.21
N ILE A 21 -16.70 -16.83 -20.16
CA ILE A 21 -16.73 -16.27 -18.80
C ILE A 21 -15.30 -15.97 -18.31
N MET A 22 -14.33 -16.83 -18.60
CA MET A 22 -12.93 -16.60 -18.22
C MET A 22 -12.31 -15.42 -18.97
N ASP A 23 -12.52 -15.37 -20.30
CA ASP A 23 -12.05 -14.31 -21.18
C ASP A 23 -12.55 -12.94 -20.71
N ALA A 24 -13.80 -12.88 -20.24
CA ALA A 24 -14.39 -11.66 -19.69
C ALA A 24 -13.65 -11.09 -18.46
N PHE A 25 -12.84 -11.87 -17.74
CA PHE A 25 -12.07 -11.37 -16.59
C PHE A 25 -10.81 -10.60 -17.01
N PHE A 26 -10.18 -10.95 -18.15
CA PHE A 26 -8.90 -10.37 -18.56
C PHE A 26 -8.92 -8.84 -18.68
N PRO A 27 -9.91 -8.22 -19.37
CA PRO A 27 -9.97 -6.77 -19.48
C PRO A 27 -10.06 -6.06 -18.13
N TYR A 28 -10.78 -6.64 -17.16
CA TYR A 28 -10.89 -6.06 -15.82
C TYR A 28 -9.57 -6.15 -15.07
N VAL A 29 -8.82 -7.25 -15.18
CA VAL A 29 -7.51 -7.36 -14.54
C VAL A 29 -6.51 -6.37 -15.14
N GLU A 30 -6.56 -6.14 -16.46
CA GLU A 30 -5.74 -5.12 -17.14
C GLU A 30 -6.13 -3.69 -16.74
N GLU A 31 -7.42 -3.41 -16.59
CA GLU A 31 -7.93 -2.13 -16.09
C GLU A 31 -7.44 -1.89 -14.66
N MET A 32 -7.52 -2.89 -13.78
CA MET A 32 -7.01 -2.82 -12.41
C MET A 32 -5.51 -2.55 -12.35
N ASP A 33 -4.71 -3.14 -13.25
CA ASP A 33 -3.27 -2.85 -13.34
C ASP A 33 -3.00 -1.41 -13.82
N THR A 34 -3.85 -0.88 -14.70
CA THR A 34 -3.81 0.52 -15.13
C THR A 34 -4.20 1.48 -14.00
N ASP A 35 -5.23 1.16 -13.23
CA ASP A 35 -5.62 1.90 -12.03
C ASP A 35 -4.53 1.87 -10.97
N ARG A 36 -3.90 0.72 -10.76
CA ARG A 36 -2.75 0.55 -9.87
C ARG A 36 -1.63 1.52 -10.24
N ARG A 37 -1.24 1.58 -11.53
CA ARG A 37 -0.23 2.54 -12.01
C ARG A 37 -0.63 3.99 -11.72
N THR A 38 -1.88 4.33 -12.04
CA THR A 38 -2.43 5.67 -11.83
C THR A 38 -2.43 6.08 -10.35
N ILE A 39 -2.84 5.17 -9.46
CA ILE A 39 -2.83 5.39 -8.01
C ILE A 39 -1.40 5.52 -7.50
N ASN A 40 -0.48 4.68 -7.97
CA ASN A 40 0.93 4.74 -7.60
C ASN A 40 1.56 6.10 -7.98
N ASP A 41 1.29 6.61 -9.17
CA ASP A 41 1.81 7.91 -9.61
C ASP A 41 1.24 9.06 -8.78
N LYS A 42 -0.06 9.02 -8.45
CA LYS A 42 -0.69 9.98 -7.53
C LYS A 42 -0.06 9.94 -6.13
N LEU A 43 0.22 8.75 -5.61
CA LEU A 43 0.82 8.57 -4.29
C LEU A 43 2.28 9.00 -4.24
N LYS A 44 3.06 8.78 -5.31
CA LYS A 44 4.44 9.29 -5.46
C LYS A 44 4.50 10.82 -5.41
N ILE A 45 3.54 11.50 -6.03
CA ILE A 45 3.45 12.97 -5.98
C ILE A 45 3.03 13.42 -4.59
N LYS A 46 1.95 12.84 -4.05
CA LYS A 46 1.46 13.19 -2.71
C LYS A 46 0.67 12.06 -2.06
N THR A 47 1.16 11.58 -0.92
CA THR A 47 0.47 10.62 -0.06
C THR A 47 -0.67 11.31 0.70
N THR A 48 -1.88 11.30 0.13
CA THR A 48 -3.09 11.85 0.77
C THR A 48 -4.03 10.73 1.21
N LYS A 49 -4.87 11.00 2.23
CA LYS A 49 -5.92 10.06 2.67
C LYS A 49 -6.78 9.56 1.49
N LYS A 50 -7.14 10.45 0.56
CA LYS A 50 -7.92 10.09 -0.64
C LYS A 50 -7.19 9.05 -1.49
N ASN A 51 -5.91 9.27 -1.79
CA ASN A 51 -5.13 8.35 -2.62
C ASN A 51 -4.91 7.00 -1.92
N LEU A 52 -4.73 7.00 -0.59
CA LEU A 52 -4.60 5.79 0.20
C LEU A 52 -5.90 4.98 0.26
N LEU A 53 -7.06 5.65 0.34
CA LEU A 53 -8.36 4.97 0.24
C LEU A 53 -8.55 4.36 -1.14
N SER A 54 -8.20 5.07 -2.22
CA SER A 54 -8.25 4.49 -3.57
C SER A 54 -7.33 3.27 -3.73
N LEU A 55 -6.15 3.27 -3.10
CA LEU A 55 -5.28 2.09 -3.06
C LEU A 55 -5.96 0.94 -2.31
N SER A 56 -6.59 1.21 -1.17
CA SER A 56 -7.30 0.22 -0.36
C SER A 56 -8.51 -0.38 -1.08
N ASP A 57 -9.26 0.44 -1.84
CA ASP A 57 -10.40 -0.02 -2.63
C ASP A 57 -9.94 -0.97 -3.73
N LEU A 58 -8.84 -0.62 -4.42
CA LEU A 58 -8.24 -1.46 -5.46
C LEU A 58 -7.65 -2.76 -4.90
N GLU A 59 -6.97 -2.69 -3.73
CA GLU A 59 -6.47 -3.87 -3.00
C GLU A 59 -7.61 -4.81 -2.60
N THR A 60 -8.74 -4.27 -2.16
CA THR A 60 -9.92 -5.07 -1.81
C THR A 60 -10.51 -5.72 -3.07
N GLY A 61 -10.65 -4.96 -4.15
CA GLY A 61 -11.13 -5.46 -5.44
C GLY A 61 -10.30 -6.63 -5.96
N ILE A 62 -8.96 -6.52 -5.94
CA ILE A 62 -8.10 -7.57 -6.52
C ILE A 62 -8.16 -8.86 -5.70
N VAL A 63 -8.39 -8.77 -4.38
CA VAL A 63 -8.57 -9.95 -3.53
C VAL A 63 -9.82 -10.75 -3.94
N TYR A 64 -10.92 -10.07 -4.29
CA TYR A 64 -12.10 -10.75 -4.84
C TYR A 64 -11.78 -11.44 -6.19
N PHE A 65 -11.07 -10.76 -7.08
CA PHE A 65 -10.64 -11.35 -8.37
C PHE A 65 -9.72 -12.56 -8.19
N VAL A 66 -8.75 -12.50 -7.28
CA VAL A 66 -7.88 -13.64 -6.93
C VAL A 66 -8.70 -14.82 -6.40
N SER A 67 -9.70 -14.56 -5.57
CA SER A 67 -10.54 -15.62 -5.03
C SER A 67 -11.37 -16.27 -6.13
N ALA A 68 -12.00 -15.47 -6.98
CA ALA A 68 -12.83 -15.94 -8.09
C ALA A 68 -12.01 -16.71 -9.14
N SER A 69 -10.86 -16.18 -9.57
CA SER A 69 -9.98 -16.84 -10.54
C SER A 69 -9.51 -18.20 -10.03
N LYS A 70 -9.10 -18.28 -8.75
CA LYS A 70 -8.68 -19.54 -8.13
C LYS A 70 -9.80 -20.56 -8.06
N GLN A 71 -11.02 -20.14 -7.72
CA GLN A 71 -12.18 -21.02 -7.67
C GLN A 71 -12.54 -21.56 -9.06
N ASN A 72 -12.51 -20.69 -10.08
CA ASN A 72 -12.78 -21.11 -11.47
C ASN A 72 -11.72 -22.09 -11.98
N ALA A 73 -10.43 -21.81 -11.75
CA ALA A 73 -9.36 -22.72 -12.11
C ALA A 73 -9.49 -24.07 -11.38
N ALA A 74 -9.76 -24.05 -10.06
CA ALA A 74 -9.95 -25.27 -9.27
C ALA A 74 -11.13 -26.12 -9.76
N LEU A 75 -12.23 -25.49 -10.20
CA LEU A 75 -13.35 -26.21 -10.81
C LEU A 75 -12.91 -26.94 -12.09
N LEU A 76 -12.20 -26.27 -12.98
CA LEU A 76 -11.68 -26.89 -14.20
C LEU A 76 -10.70 -28.03 -13.87
N GLU A 77 -9.79 -27.87 -12.92
CA GLU A 77 -8.91 -28.97 -12.47
C GLU A 77 -9.70 -30.19 -11.96
N GLN A 78 -10.77 -29.96 -11.19
CA GLN A 78 -11.63 -31.05 -10.70
C GLN A 78 -12.37 -31.75 -11.83
N MET A 79 -12.84 -31.01 -12.85
CA MET A 79 -13.46 -31.59 -14.04
C MET A 79 -12.48 -32.47 -14.82
N LYS A 80 -11.20 -32.04 -14.93
CA LYS A 80 -10.13 -32.82 -15.57
C LYS A 80 -9.86 -34.14 -14.84
N ALA A 81 -9.92 -34.12 -13.51
CA ALA A 81 -9.68 -35.29 -12.67
C ALA A 81 -10.83 -36.32 -12.69
N HIS A 82 -12.05 -35.89 -13.04
CA HIS A 82 -13.22 -36.77 -13.08
C HIS A 82 -13.35 -37.57 -14.38
N LEU A 83 -14.10 -38.68 -14.31
CA LEU A 83 -14.36 -39.60 -15.44
C LEU A 83 -14.98 -38.91 -16.67
N ILE A 84 -15.66 -37.77 -16.49
CA ILE A 84 -16.26 -36.97 -17.56
C ILE A 84 -15.21 -36.56 -18.61
N TYR A 85 -13.97 -36.24 -18.21
CA TYR A 85 -12.90 -35.89 -19.14
C TYR A 85 -12.51 -37.05 -20.08
N ARG A 86 -12.70 -38.31 -19.64
CA ARG A 86 -12.41 -39.50 -20.46
C ARG A 86 -13.47 -39.78 -21.52
N GLU A 87 -14.67 -39.24 -21.34
CA GLU A 87 -15.80 -39.41 -22.26
C GLU A 87 -15.83 -38.34 -23.36
N LEU A 88 -14.99 -37.30 -23.25
CA LEU A 88 -14.85 -36.23 -24.23
C LEU A 88 -14.19 -36.72 -25.53
N ASN A 89 -14.63 -36.16 -26.66
CA ASN A 89 -13.93 -36.30 -27.93
C ASN A 89 -12.67 -35.40 -27.97
N GLU A 90 -11.80 -35.60 -28.97
CA GLU A 90 -10.51 -34.88 -29.02
C GLU A 90 -10.68 -33.35 -29.13
N VAL A 91 -11.70 -32.88 -29.84
CA VAL A 91 -12.00 -31.43 -29.98
C VAL A 91 -12.45 -30.83 -28.64
N GLU A 92 -13.30 -31.53 -27.90
CA GLU A 92 -13.76 -31.11 -26.58
C GLU A 92 -12.62 -31.07 -25.55
N LYS A 93 -11.70 -32.03 -25.62
CA LYS A 93 -10.50 -32.03 -24.75
C LYS A 93 -9.61 -30.84 -25.04
N GLU A 94 -9.35 -30.53 -26.31
CA GLU A 94 -8.54 -29.38 -26.70
C GLU A 94 -9.15 -28.07 -26.17
N GLN A 95 -10.45 -27.84 -26.42
CA GLN A 95 -11.16 -26.67 -25.90
C GLN A 95 -11.12 -26.55 -24.37
N PHE A 96 -11.23 -27.69 -23.68
CA PHE A 96 -11.16 -27.73 -22.23
C PHE A 96 -9.75 -27.42 -21.71
N GLU A 97 -8.71 -27.97 -22.33
CA GLU A 97 -7.32 -27.68 -21.96
C GLU A 97 -6.97 -26.21 -22.19
N ASP A 98 -7.44 -25.61 -23.29
CA ASP A 98 -7.27 -24.17 -23.55
C ASP A 98 -7.94 -23.33 -22.46
N ALA A 99 -9.19 -23.64 -22.11
CA ALA A 99 -9.89 -22.94 -21.02
C ALA A 99 -9.16 -23.10 -19.67
N LEU A 100 -8.56 -24.26 -19.40
CA LEU A 100 -7.79 -24.51 -18.19
C LEU A 100 -6.47 -23.71 -18.17
N ILE A 101 -5.78 -23.60 -19.32
CA ILE A 101 -4.56 -22.79 -19.44
C ILE A 101 -4.88 -21.32 -19.16
N GLU A 102 -5.92 -20.77 -19.78
CA GLU A 102 -6.34 -19.38 -19.56
C GLU A 102 -6.76 -19.13 -18.10
N ALA A 103 -7.47 -20.08 -17.48
CA ALA A 103 -7.84 -19.99 -16.07
C ALA A 103 -6.62 -19.92 -15.16
N ARG A 104 -5.60 -20.75 -15.40
CA ARG A 104 -4.34 -20.72 -14.65
C ARG A 104 -3.59 -19.41 -14.87
N GLN A 105 -3.56 -18.91 -16.11
CA GLN A 105 -2.95 -17.62 -16.43
C GLN A 105 -3.63 -16.47 -15.67
N LEU A 106 -4.96 -16.45 -15.62
CA LEU A 106 -5.71 -15.46 -14.88
C LEU A 106 -5.43 -15.52 -13.37
N VAL A 107 -5.29 -16.72 -12.79
CA VAL A 107 -4.88 -16.89 -11.38
C VAL A 107 -3.52 -16.26 -11.12
N GLU A 108 -2.54 -16.49 -12.00
CA GLU A 108 -1.20 -15.90 -11.87
C GLU A 108 -1.25 -14.36 -12.02
N MET A 109 -1.97 -13.85 -13.01
CA MET A 109 -2.10 -12.40 -13.23
C MET A 109 -2.75 -11.68 -12.04
N THR A 110 -3.87 -12.22 -11.54
CA THR A 110 -4.57 -11.66 -10.38
C THR A 110 -3.71 -11.78 -9.12
N GLY A 111 -3.01 -12.91 -8.94
CA GLY A 111 -2.10 -13.15 -7.82
C GLY A 111 -0.93 -12.15 -7.78
N LEU A 112 -0.25 -11.97 -8.91
CA LEU A 112 0.83 -10.99 -9.06
C LEU A 112 0.35 -9.56 -8.77
N SER A 113 -0.80 -9.19 -9.34
CA SER A 113 -1.39 -7.86 -9.12
C SER A 113 -1.70 -7.60 -7.64
N SER A 114 -2.26 -8.60 -6.95
CA SER A 114 -2.52 -8.53 -5.51
C SER A 114 -1.23 -8.38 -4.69
N GLN A 115 -0.19 -9.15 -5.02
CA GLN A 115 1.11 -9.04 -4.34
C GLN A 115 1.74 -7.66 -4.53
N ILE A 116 1.66 -7.09 -5.73
CA ILE A 116 2.19 -5.73 -5.99
C ILE A 116 1.41 -4.69 -5.19
N LEU A 117 0.08 -4.79 -5.12
CA LEU A 117 -0.76 -3.88 -4.34
C LEU A 117 -0.42 -3.94 -2.85
N GLN A 118 -0.22 -5.13 -2.29
CA GLN A 118 0.24 -5.31 -0.91
C GLN A 118 1.62 -4.68 -0.66
N GLN A 119 2.57 -4.86 -1.59
CA GLN A 119 3.89 -4.23 -1.49
C GLN A 119 3.82 -2.70 -1.55
N LEU A 120 2.94 -2.15 -2.40
CA LEU A 120 2.69 -0.71 -2.46
C LEU A 120 2.09 -0.19 -1.16
N SER A 121 1.06 -0.86 -0.64
CA SER A 121 0.42 -0.54 0.64
C SER A 121 1.45 -0.51 1.79
N GLY A 122 2.29 -1.54 1.89
CA GLY A 122 3.40 -1.59 2.85
C GLY A 122 4.42 -0.45 2.69
N THR A 123 4.79 -0.13 1.45
CA THR A 123 5.72 0.98 1.15
C THR A 123 5.15 2.32 1.60
N TYR A 124 3.89 2.61 1.29
CA TYR A 124 3.26 3.86 1.69
C TYR A 124 3.01 3.95 3.20
N ASN A 125 2.71 2.83 3.87
CA ASN A 125 2.68 2.79 5.34
C ASN A 125 4.05 3.14 5.95
N ASN A 126 5.15 2.63 5.38
CA ASN A 126 6.51 3.01 5.82
C ASN A 126 6.80 4.50 5.60
N ILE A 127 6.38 5.07 4.47
CA ILE A 127 6.52 6.51 4.19
C ILE A 127 5.72 7.34 5.21
N LEU A 128 4.49 6.94 5.53
CA LEU A 128 3.68 7.62 6.54
C LEU A 128 4.33 7.56 7.92
N ASN A 129 4.85 6.39 8.32
CA ASN A 129 5.54 6.22 9.59
C ASN A 129 6.83 7.06 9.64
N ASN A 130 7.58 7.17 8.55
CA ASN A 130 8.75 8.05 8.47
C ASN A 130 8.35 9.52 8.60
N ASN A 131 7.31 9.96 7.89
CA ASN A 131 6.80 11.34 8.01
C ASN A 131 6.31 11.65 9.43
N LEU A 132 5.67 10.70 10.11
CA LEU A 132 5.27 10.83 11.50
C LEU A 132 6.51 10.94 12.40
N ASN A 133 7.49 10.05 12.23
CA ASN A 133 8.73 10.10 13.00
C ASN A 133 9.47 11.43 12.81
N ASP A 134 9.54 11.94 11.60
CA ASP A 134 10.17 13.24 11.31
C ASP A 134 9.40 14.40 11.95
N THR A 135 8.06 14.37 11.88
CA THR A 135 7.20 15.36 12.56
C THR A 135 7.42 15.31 14.08
N MET A 136 7.47 14.12 14.66
CA MET A 136 7.70 13.94 16.10
C MET A 136 9.09 14.42 16.53
N LYS A 137 10.14 14.18 15.73
CA LYS A 137 11.48 14.74 15.96
C LYS A 137 11.43 16.26 15.99
N ILE A 138 10.72 16.89 15.04
CA ILE A 138 10.57 18.36 14.98
C ILE A 138 9.84 18.89 16.22
N LEU A 139 8.70 18.32 16.59
CA LEU A 139 7.95 18.74 17.78
C LEU A 139 8.78 18.57 19.06
N THR A 140 9.51 17.47 19.17
CA THR A 140 10.39 17.19 20.32
C THR A 140 11.52 18.21 20.39
N ALA A 141 12.15 18.52 19.27
CA ALA A 141 13.20 19.52 19.17
C ALA A 141 12.71 20.91 19.62
N LEU A 142 11.56 21.34 19.10
CA LEU A 142 10.94 22.61 19.46
C LEU A 142 10.61 22.64 20.96
N SER A 143 10.06 21.56 21.50
CA SER A 143 9.72 21.47 22.93
C SER A 143 10.96 21.62 23.82
N ILE A 144 12.05 20.92 23.51
CA ILE A 144 13.30 21.01 24.28
C ILE A 144 13.92 22.42 24.15
N LEU A 145 13.92 23.00 22.94
CA LEU A 145 14.48 24.33 22.71
C LEU A 145 13.69 25.43 23.43
N LEU A 146 12.35 25.32 23.51
CA LEU A 146 11.49 26.24 24.26
C LEU A 146 11.62 26.07 25.78
N THR A 147 12.02 24.88 26.24
CA THR A 147 12.19 24.60 27.66
C THR A 147 13.34 25.42 28.28
N VAL A 148 14.43 25.67 27.54
CA VAL A 148 15.61 26.40 28.08
C VAL A 148 15.26 27.86 28.48
N PRO A 149 14.68 28.71 27.61
CA PRO A 149 14.25 30.04 28.02
C PRO A 149 13.20 30.02 29.12
N THR A 150 12.29 29.03 29.10
CA THR A 150 11.24 28.89 30.11
C THR A 150 11.81 28.58 31.49
N ILE A 151 12.78 27.68 31.59
CA ILE A 151 13.46 27.39 32.86
C ILE A 151 14.19 28.63 33.38
N ILE A 152 14.92 29.33 32.50
CA ILE A 152 15.72 30.49 32.89
C ILE A 152 14.82 31.64 33.35
N THR A 153 13.78 31.97 32.58
CA THR A 153 12.78 32.97 32.99
C THR A 153 12.03 32.55 34.25
N GLY A 154 11.74 31.25 34.40
CA GLY A 154 11.13 30.68 35.60
C GLY A 154 11.95 30.93 36.86
N PHE A 155 13.26 30.63 36.83
CA PHE A 155 14.17 30.90 37.96
C PHE A 155 14.23 32.39 38.31
N PHE A 156 14.28 33.28 37.32
CA PHE A 156 14.31 34.73 37.54
C PHE A 156 12.94 35.30 37.99
N GLY A 157 11.85 34.57 37.78
CA GLY A 157 10.53 34.89 38.30
C GLY A 157 10.27 34.41 39.74
N MET A 158 11.21 33.66 40.33
CA MET A 158 11.10 33.20 41.72
C MET A 158 11.63 34.28 42.67
N ASN A 159 10.90 34.52 43.77
CA ASN A 159 11.34 35.43 44.85
C ASN A 159 12.43 34.77 45.73
N MET A 160 13.52 34.30 45.12
CA MET A 160 14.65 33.67 45.79
C MET A 160 15.91 34.51 45.54
N PRO A 161 16.76 34.75 46.55
CA PRO A 161 17.98 35.51 46.35
C PRO A 161 18.91 34.79 45.36
N LEU A 162 19.07 35.37 44.17
CA LEU A 162 19.86 34.78 43.09
C LEU A 162 21.29 35.34 43.08
N PRO A 163 22.31 34.51 42.80
CA PRO A 163 23.64 35.03 42.50
C PRO A 163 23.54 35.96 41.29
N LEU A 164 24.09 37.19 41.39
CA LEU A 164 24.00 38.30 40.42
C LEU A 164 22.78 39.23 40.53
N GLU A 165 21.87 39.03 41.48
CA GLU A 165 20.68 39.90 41.66
C GLU A 165 21.02 41.36 41.98
N HIS A 166 22.10 41.60 42.75
CA HIS A 166 22.51 42.94 43.19
C HIS A 166 23.46 43.65 42.21
N ASN A 167 23.76 43.04 41.05
CA ASN A 167 24.65 43.61 40.05
C ASN A 167 23.83 44.22 38.90
N THR A 168 24.05 45.50 38.58
CA THR A 168 23.37 46.22 37.49
C THR A 168 23.48 45.54 36.13
N PHE A 169 24.54 44.75 35.89
CA PHE A 169 24.75 43.98 34.66
C PHE A 169 24.38 42.49 34.76
N GLY A 170 23.87 42.02 35.91
CA GLY A 170 23.55 40.61 36.16
C GLY A 170 22.57 40.03 35.13
N TRP A 171 21.55 40.80 34.76
CA TRP A 171 20.55 40.40 33.75
C TRP A 171 21.16 40.17 32.35
N ILE A 172 22.16 40.95 31.94
CA ILE A 172 22.86 40.79 30.66
C ILE A 172 23.70 39.51 30.67
N VAL A 173 24.42 39.26 31.76
CA VAL A 173 25.26 38.06 31.92
C VAL A 173 24.40 36.80 31.86
N THR A 174 23.24 36.80 32.52
CA THR A 174 22.29 35.69 32.47
C THR A 174 21.77 35.43 31.07
N ILE A 175 21.33 36.47 30.35
CA ILE A 175 20.85 36.32 28.97
C ILE A 175 21.97 35.76 28.09
N PHE A 176 23.21 36.23 28.25
CA PHE A 176 24.35 35.75 27.49
C PHE A 176 24.62 34.25 27.73
N ILE A 177 24.65 33.81 29.00
CA ILE A 177 24.81 32.38 29.35
C ILE A 177 23.63 31.56 28.83
N SER A 178 22.40 32.08 28.93
CA SER A 178 21.18 31.45 28.40
C SER A 178 21.28 31.19 26.90
N VAL A 179 21.72 32.20 26.15
CA VAL A 179 21.89 32.10 24.69
C VAL A 179 22.97 31.08 24.35
N ILE A 180 24.11 31.07 25.06
CA ILE A 180 25.17 30.06 24.87
C ILE A 180 24.64 28.64 25.13
N LEU A 181 23.94 28.42 26.24
CA LEU A 181 23.35 27.12 26.56
C LEU A 181 22.32 26.70 25.52
N TRP A 182 21.50 27.64 25.04
CA TRP A 182 20.52 27.38 23.99
C TRP A 182 21.17 26.97 22.67
N PHE A 183 22.20 27.70 22.22
CA PHE A 183 22.96 27.35 21.01
C PHE A 183 23.68 26.01 21.16
N GLY A 184 24.29 25.75 22.33
CA GLY A 184 24.94 24.47 22.63
C GLY A 184 23.96 23.30 22.56
N LEU A 185 22.79 23.44 23.19
CA LEU A 185 21.73 22.44 23.16
C LEU A 185 21.18 22.24 21.75
N SER A 186 20.95 23.32 21.00
CA SER A 186 20.52 23.27 19.61
C SER A 186 21.53 22.51 18.72
N PHE A 187 22.82 22.68 18.95
CA PHE A 187 23.87 21.98 18.20
C PHE A 187 23.86 20.47 18.52
N ILE A 188 23.75 20.10 19.79
CA ILE A 188 23.67 18.70 20.24
C ILE A 188 22.42 18.03 19.65
N LEU A 189 21.25 18.68 19.76
CA LEU A 189 19.99 18.20 19.19
C LEU A 189 20.12 17.97 17.68
N ARG A 190 20.68 18.94 16.95
CA ARG A 190 20.87 18.82 15.50
C ARG A 190 21.79 17.64 15.14
N LYS A 191 22.80 17.35 15.95
CA LYS A 191 23.70 16.20 15.75
C LYS A 191 23.01 14.87 16.06
N LEU A 192 22.14 14.84 17.06
CA LEU A 192 21.44 13.63 17.51
C LEU A 192 20.24 13.26 16.62
N MET A 193 19.59 14.26 16.02
CA MET A 193 18.41 14.08 15.16
C MET A 193 18.72 14.00 13.65
N ARG A 194 19.98 14.22 13.27
CA ARG A 194 20.50 13.92 11.92
C ARG A 194 20.72 12.43 11.77
#